data_AF-Q283E6-F1
#
_entry.id   AF-Q283E6-F1
#
_cell.length_a   1.000
_cell.length_b   1.000
_cell.length_c   1.000
_cell.angle_alpha   90.00
_cell.angle_beta   90.00
_cell.angle_gamma   90.00
#
_symmetry.space_group_name_H-M   'P 1'
#
loop_
_entity.id
_entity.type
_entity.pdbx_description
1 polymer ?
#
loop_
_entity_poly.entity_id
_entity_poly.type
_entity_poly.pdbx_seq_one_letter_code
_entity_poly.pdbx_strand_id
1 'polypeptide(L)'
;CSKNRLASRQSFWAELNVARLSHNNVVRVIAASACSPTNQDSLGTIIMEYVGNSTLHHVIYGTGSMITKRKDNELGCGYEPLSITQSLSYSCDIVAGLVFLHSQLIVHLDLKPGNIFITEQNVCKIGDFGSSQKLEDSTSSNAQFCQQGGTYTHRAPELLKGERV
;
A
#
# COMPACT_ATOMS: atom_id res chain seq x y z
N CYS A 1 -6.01 23.03 3.51
CA CYS A 1 -6.95 21.93 3.81
C CYS A 1 -6.55 21.26 5.11
N SER A 2 -7.31 21.45 6.19
CA SER A 2 -7.08 20.73 7.45
C SER A 2 -7.42 19.25 7.23
N LYS A 3 -6.41 18.39 7.13
CA LYS A 3 -6.62 16.93 7.15
C LYS A 3 -7.39 16.59 8.42
N ASN A 4 -8.42 15.76 8.33
CA ASN A 4 -9.19 15.29 9.48
C ASN A 4 -8.23 14.64 10.49
N ARG A 5 -8.06 15.26 11.66
CA ARG A 5 -7.07 14.85 12.68
C ARG A 5 -7.33 13.43 13.20
N LEU A 6 -8.60 13.04 13.30
CA LEU A 6 -8.97 11.68 13.71
C LEU A 6 -8.56 10.66 12.64
N ALA A 7 -8.81 10.95 11.36
CA ALA A 7 -8.42 10.09 10.25
C ALA A 7 -6.90 9.94 10.14
N SER A 8 -6.14 11.03 10.29
CA SER A 8 -4.67 10.98 10.31
C SER A 8 -4.14 10.13 11.47
N ARG A 9 -4.79 10.20 12.64
CA ARG A 9 -4.40 9.41 13.82
C ARG A 9 -4.71 7.93 13.64
N GLN A 10 -5.88 7.61 13.11
CA GLN A 10 -6.23 6.23 12.77
C GLN A 10 -5.27 5.66 11.73
N SER A 11 -4.96 6.42 10.68
CA SER A 11 -4.04 6.00 9.62
C SER A 11 -2.62 5.76 10.13
N PHE A 12 -2.11 6.62 11.02
CA PHE A 12 -0.81 6.42 11.66
C PHE A 12 -0.74 5.10 12.43
N TRP A 13 -1.75 4.78 13.23
CA TRP A 13 -1.77 3.52 13.99
C TRP A 13 -2.01 2.30 13.09
N ALA A 14 -2.81 2.45 12.02
CA ALA A 14 -3.00 1.42 11.02
C ALA A 14 -1.69 1.05 10.32
N GLU A 15 -0.86 2.03 9.99
CA GLU A 15 0.47 1.80 9.38
C GLU A 15 1.37 0.93 10.27
N LEU A 16 1.19 0.99 11.59
CA LEU A 16 1.96 0.20 12.55
C LEU A 16 1.41 -1.23 12.75
N ASN A 17 0.31 -1.63 12.12
CA ASN A 17 -0.15 -3.02 12.14
C ASN A 17 0.91 -3.99 11.61
N VAL A 18 1.72 -3.53 10.65
CA VAL A 18 2.82 -4.30 10.05
C VAL A 18 4.16 -4.06 10.74
N ALA A 19 4.18 -3.33 11.86
CA ALA A 19 5.40 -3.12 12.63
C ALA A 19 5.98 -4.48 13.07
N ARG A 20 7.30 -4.62 12.96
CA ARG A 20 8.05 -5.86 13.27
C ARG A 20 7.77 -7.05 12.36
N LEU A 21 6.96 -6.89 11.30
CA LEU A 21 6.85 -7.91 10.26
C LEU A 21 7.99 -7.80 9.26
N SER A 22 8.37 -8.93 8.66
CA SER A 22 9.38 -8.98 7.60
C SER A 22 9.00 -10.02 6.55
N HIS A 23 8.83 -9.58 5.32
CA HIS A 23 8.53 -10.44 4.18
C HIS A 23 9.08 -9.81 2.90
N ASN A 24 9.44 -10.63 1.91
CA ASN A 24 10.06 -10.15 0.66
C ASN A 24 9.13 -9.27 -0.18
N ASN A 25 7.81 -9.44 -0.03
CA ASN A 25 6.79 -8.72 -0.79
C ASN A 25 5.93 -7.77 0.06
N VAL A 26 6.42 -7.37 1.25
CA VAL A 26 5.78 -6.35 2.11
C VAL A 26 6.81 -5.32 2.50
N VAL A 27 6.47 -4.03 2.39
CA VAL A 27 7.34 -2.93 2.80
C VAL A 27 7.60 -3.03 4.31
N ARG A 28 8.87 -3.12 4.69
CA ARG A 28 9.30 -3.24 6.07
C ARG A 28 9.31 -1.89 6.79
N VAL A 29 8.67 -1.84 7.95
CA VAL A 29 8.86 -0.76 8.92
C VAL A 29 10.19 -0.95 9.64
N ILE A 30 11.08 0.04 9.52
CA ILE A 30 12.41 0.05 10.16
C ILE A 30 12.30 0.59 11.59
N ALA A 31 11.61 1.71 11.77
CA ALA A 31 11.43 2.35 13.07
C ALA A 31 10.15 3.19 13.08
N ALA A 32 9.61 3.43 14.27
CA ALA A 32 8.51 4.35 14.48
C ALA A 32 8.69 5.11 15.80
N SER A 33 8.32 6.38 15.80
CA SER A 33 8.25 7.23 17.00
C SER A 33 6.87 7.84 17.07
N ALA A 34 6.19 7.69 18.22
CA ALA A 34 4.93 8.36 18.53
C ALA A 34 5.11 9.65 19.35
N CYS A 35 6.36 10.09 19.53
CA CYS A 35 6.70 11.30 20.27
C CYS A 35 6.98 12.44 19.29
N SER A 36 6.10 13.43 19.23
CA SER A 36 6.38 14.71 18.59
C SER A 36 6.82 15.72 19.65
N PRO A 37 7.90 16.51 19.42
CA PRO A 37 8.25 17.61 20.31
C PRO A 37 7.05 18.56 20.46
N THR A 38 6.88 19.12 21.66
CA THR A 38 5.69 19.85 22.15
C THR A 38 5.17 21.01 21.28
N ASN A 39 5.88 21.38 20.21
CA ASN A 39 5.54 22.48 19.31
C ASN A 39 5.17 22.02 17.87
N GLN A 40 5.11 20.71 17.58
CA GLN A 40 4.65 20.22 16.28
C GLN A 40 3.40 19.36 16.44
N ASP A 41 2.35 19.71 15.69
CA ASP A 41 1.08 18.99 15.59
C ASP A 41 1.22 17.69 14.74
N SER A 42 2.35 17.01 14.90
CA SER A 42 2.66 15.72 14.28
C SER A 42 2.31 14.59 15.25
N LEU A 43 1.73 13.51 14.72
CA LEU A 43 1.41 12.31 15.50
C LEU A 43 2.63 11.44 15.79
N GLY A 44 3.70 11.62 15.00
CA GLY A 44 4.86 10.76 15.04
C GLY A 44 5.53 10.64 13.67
N THR A 45 6.57 9.82 13.61
CA THR A 45 7.33 9.53 12.39
C THR A 45 7.44 8.03 12.23
N ILE A 46 7.19 7.54 11.02
CA ILE A 46 7.40 6.15 10.63
C ILE A 46 8.51 6.13 9.59
N ILE A 47 9.53 5.32 9.83
CA ILE A 47 10.66 5.10 8.93
C ILE A 47 10.49 3.71 8.35
N MET A 48 10.42 3.63 7.02
CA MET A 48 10.26 2.39 6.26
C MET A 48 11.47 2.16 5.38
N GLU A 49 11.65 0.92 4.93
CA GLU A 49 12.63 0.64 3.88
C GLU A 49 12.30 1.42 2.60
N TYR A 50 13.35 1.83 1.90
CA TYR A 50 13.21 2.43 0.58
C TYR A 50 13.07 1.31 -0.45
N VAL A 51 11.98 1.32 -1.22
CA VAL A 51 11.58 0.25 -2.15
C VAL A 51 11.61 0.66 -3.62
N GLY A 52 12.26 1.77 -3.94
CA GLY A 52 12.37 2.30 -5.30
C GLY A 52 11.46 3.50 -5.58
N ASN A 53 11.57 4.05 -6.78
CA ASN A 53 10.87 5.27 -7.22
C ASN A 53 9.59 5.00 -8.04
N SER A 54 9.24 3.74 -8.27
CA SER A 54 8.12 3.37 -9.14
C SER A 54 7.09 2.53 -8.39
N THR A 55 5.85 2.66 -8.83
CA THR A 55 4.73 1.83 -8.37
C THR A 55 4.13 1.11 -9.57
N LEU A 56 3.37 0.06 -9.32
CA LEU A 56 2.66 -0.64 -10.38
C LEU A 56 1.69 0.28 -11.14
N HIS A 57 1.16 1.32 -10.49
CA HIS A 57 0.38 2.36 -11.16
C HIS A 57 1.17 3.09 -12.24
N HIS A 58 2.40 3.52 -11.94
CA HIS A 58 3.29 4.14 -12.93
C HIS A 58 3.60 3.21 -14.09
N VAL A 59 3.78 1.91 -13.80
CA VAL A 59 4.06 0.92 -14.83
C VAL A 59 2.83 0.64 -15.69
N ILE A 60 1.60 0.56 -15.14
CA ILE A 60 0.35 0.24 -15.87
C ILE A 60 -0.25 1.43 -16.63
N TYR A 61 -0.12 2.66 -16.10
CA TYR A 61 -0.80 3.83 -16.67
C TYR A 61 0.18 4.85 -17.26
N GLY A 62 1.48 4.64 -17.04
CA GLY A 62 2.53 5.57 -17.42
C GLY A 62 2.58 6.75 -16.45
N THR A 63 3.77 7.14 -16.04
CA THR A 63 3.99 8.50 -15.53
C THR A 63 3.96 9.41 -16.75
N GLY A 64 3.03 10.36 -16.82
CA GLY A 64 3.10 11.40 -17.86
C GLY A 64 4.51 12.02 -17.83
N SER A 65 5.33 11.71 -18.84
CA SER A 65 6.72 12.18 -18.98
C SER A 65 7.75 11.69 -17.93
N MET A 66 8.24 10.46 -18.07
CA MET A 66 9.69 10.23 -17.91
C MET A 66 10.24 9.45 -19.11
N ILE A 67 10.37 10.23 -20.17
CA ILE A 67 11.05 9.92 -21.41
C ILE A 67 12.51 9.55 -21.08
N THR A 68 12.85 8.26 -21.01
CA THR A 68 14.16 7.83 -21.54
C THR A 68 14.03 7.89 -23.05
N LYS A 69 14.24 9.08 -23.60
CA LYS A 69 14.61 9.28 -25.01
C LYS A 69 15.92 8.51 -25.20
N ARG A 70 15.82 7.22 -25.48
CA ARG A 70 16.79 6.61 -26.36
C ARG A 70 16.54 7.28 -27.71
N LYS A 71 17.41 8.23 -28.05
CA LYS A 71 17.90 8.41 -29.42
C LYS A 71 17.91 7.01 -30.06
N ASP A 72 17.10 6.70 -31.07
CA ASP A 72 16.92 7.39 -32.33
C ASP A 72 15.53 7.11 -32.94
N ASN A 73 15.01 8.10 -33.68
CA ASN A 73 13.97 8.02 -34.71
C ASN A 73 12.74 7.11 -34.50
N GLU A 74 11.64 7.69 -34.01
CA GLU A 74 10.32 7.76 -34.68
C GLU A 74 9.26 8.28 -33.68
N LEU A 75 8.33 9.11 -34.15
CA LEU A 75 7.25 9.70 -33.36
C LEU A 75 6.25 8.60 -32.93
N GLY A 76 6.56 7.88 -31.86
CA GLY A 76 5.61 7.01 -31.17
C GLY A 76 5.56 7.37 -29.69
N CYS A 77 4.38 7.73 -29.18
CA CYS A 77 4.11 7.70 -27.75
C CYS A 77 4.03 6.22 -27.28
N GLY A 78 5.17 5.53 -27.30
CA GLY A 78 5.27 4.12 -26.98
C GLY A 78 5.17 3.88 -25.49
N TYR A 79 3.94 3.73 -24.99
CA TYR A 79 3.70 3.01 -23.76
C TYR A 79 3.89 1.53 -24.07
N GLU A 80 5.01 0.93 -23.62
CA GLU A 80 5.22 -0.51 -23.77
C GLU A 80 4.36 -1.24 -22.72
N PRO A 81 3.36 -2.04 -23.14
CA PRO A 81 2.53 -2.79 -22.22
C PRO A 81 3.37 -3.78 -21.40
N LEU A 82 2.92 -4.06 -20.18
CA LEU A 82 3.50 -5.15 -19.38
C LEU A 82 3.46 -6.46 -20.15
N SER A 83 4.61 -7.11 -20.29
CA SER A 83 4.64 -8.47 -20.84
C SER A 83 3.85 -9.43 -19.94
N ILE A 84 3.34 -10.52 -20.53
CA ILE A 84 2.63 -11.55 -19.76
C ILE A 84 3.50 -12.13 -18.65
N THR A 85 4.79 -12.32 -18.91
CA THR A 85 5.76 -12.83 -17.94
C THR A 85 5.92 -11.88 -16.76
N GLN A 86 6.05 -10.58 -17.01
CA GLN A 86 6.12 -9.58 -15.92
C GLN A 86 4.81 -9.52 -15.13
N SER A 87 3.67 -9.54 -15.83
CA SER A 87 2.34 -9.53 -15.19
C SER A 87 2.16 -10.72 -14.24
N LEU A 88 2.57 -11.92 -14.67
CA LEU A 88 2.53 -13.12 -13.84
C LEU A 88 3.51 -13.01 -12.66
N SER A 89 4.75 -12.55 -12.90
CA SER A 89 5.75 -12.38 -11.84
C SER A 89 5.25 -11.42 -10.75
N TYR A 90 4.73 -10.26 -11.13
CA TYR A 90 4.19 -9.27 -10.19
C TYR A 90 2.95 -9.80 -9.46
N SER A 91 2.08 -10.54 -10.16
CA SER A 91 0.92 -11.15 -9.52
C SER A 91 1.34 -12.16 -8.44
N CYS A 92 2.35 -13.00 -8.71
CA CYS A 92 2.89 -13.94 -7.74
C CYS A 92 3.46 -13.23 -6.50
N ASP A 93 4.23 -12.15 -6.70
CA ASP A 93 4.79 -11.34 -5.61
C ASP A 93 3.68 -10.73 -4.74
N ILE A 94 2.66 -10.13 -5.35
CA ILE A 94 1.53 -9.52 -4.64
C ILE A 94 0.77 -10.58 -3.86
N VAL A 95 0.47 -11.73 -4.47
CA VAL A 95 -0.23 -12.84 -3.79
C VAL A 95 0.60 -13.38 -2.64
N ALA A 96 1.92 -13.54 -2.78
CA ALA A 96 2.79 -13.96 -1.69
C ALA A 96 2.75 -12.99 -0.51
N GLY A 97 2.80 -11.67 -0.79
CA GLY A 97 2.64 -10.63 0.23
C GLY A 97 1.28 -10.68 0.94
N LEU A 98 0.19 -10.87 0.19
CA LEU A 98 -1.17 -10.97 0.75
C LEU A 98 -1.35 -12.22 1.61
N VAL A 99 -0.87 -13.38 1.15
CA VAL A 99 -0.90 -14.63 1.94
C VAL A 99 -0.19 -14.43 3.27
N PHE A 100 0.98 -13.79 3.25
CA PHE A 100 1.71 -13.47 4.48
C PHE A 100 0.90 -12.53 5.39
N LEU A 101 0.37 -11.42 4.89
CA LEU A 101 -0.42 -10.47 5.68
C LEU A 101 -1.66 -11.14 6.29
N HIS A 102 -2.39 -11.92 5.51
CA HIS A 102 -3.59 -12.62 5.97
C HIS A 102 -3.26 -13.68 7.02
N SER A 103 -2.08 -14.34 6.95
CA SER A 103 -1.61 -15.26 8.00
C SER A 103 -1.35 -14.55 9.34
N GLN A 104 -1.14 -13.23 9.32
CA GLN A 104 -0.98 -12.38 10.50
C GLN A 104 -2.30 -11.68 10.90
N LEU A 105 -3.43 -12.09 10.30
CA LEU A 105 -4.75 -11.51 10.48
C LEU A 105 -4.82 -10.03 10.10
N ILE A 106 -4.00 -9.59 9.15
CA ILE A 106 -3.98 -8.20 8.69
C ILE A 106 -4.66 -8.11 7.32
N VAL A 107 -5.70 -7.30 7.22
CA VAL A 107 -6.35 -6.94 5.96
C VAL A 107 -5.87 -5.56 5.51
N HIS A 108 -5.46 -5.44 4.25
CA HIS A 108 -4.88 -4.19 3.72
C HIS A 108 -5.92 -3.06 3.51
N LEU A 109 -7.11 -3.42 3.01
CA LEU A 109 -8.27 -2.54 2.74
C LEU A 109 -8.08 -1.40 1.73
N ASP A 110 -6.86 -1.12 1.27
CA ASP A 110 -6.58 -0.18 0.17
C ASP A 110 -5.62 -0.75 -0.90
N LEU A 111 -5.82 -2.03 -1.28
CA LEU A 111 -4.96 -2.66 -2.27
C LEU A 111 -5.28 -2.11 -3.67
N LYS A 112 -4.30 -1.42 -4.27
CA LYS A 112 -4.40 -0.82 -5.61
C LYS A 112 -3.01 -0.69 -6.23
N PRO A 113 -2.87 -0.52 -7.56
CA PRO A 113 -1.56 -0.39 -8.19
C PRO A 113 -0.68 0.73 -7.62
N GLY A 114 -1.28 1.79 -7.05
CA GLY A 114 -0.55 2.89 -6.41
C GLY A 114 0.16 2.50 -5.10
N ASN A 115 -0.28 1.41 -4.46
CA ASN A 115 0.23 0.92 -3.18
C ASN A 115 1.11 -0.33 -3.36
N ILE A 116 1.39 -0.71 -4.62
CA ILE A 116 2.35 -1.76 -4.97
C ILE A 116 3.62 -1.08 -5.49
N PHE A 117 4.70 -1.17 -4.74
CA PHE A 117 6.01 -0.63 -5.11
C PHE A 117 6.81 -1.67 -5.90
N ILE A 118 7.64 -1.19 -6.82
CA ILE A 118 8.52 -2.04 -7.62
C ILE A 118 9.97 -1.68 -7.28
N THR A 119 10.70 -2.65 -6.75
CA THR A 119 12.11 -2.47 -6.39
C THR A 119 13.00 -2.38 -7.63
N GLU A 120 14.24 -1.92 -7.44
CA GLU A 120 15.26 -1.90 -8.49
C GLU A 120 15.57 -3.32 -9.02
N GLN A 121 15.33 -4.35 -8.21
CA GLN A 121 15.47 -5.76 -8.58
C GLN A 121 14.20 -6.32 -9.24
N ASN A 122 13.25 -5.47 -9.61
CA ASN A 122 12.01 -5.82 -10.29
C ASN A 122 11.09 -6.75 -9.48
N VAL A 123 11.06 -6.57 -8.15
CA VAL A 123 10.21 -7.32 -7.21
C VAL A 123 9.09 -6.40 -6.71
N CYS A 124 7.87 -6.92 -6.62
CA CYS A 124 6.75 -6.15 -6.04
C CYS A 124 6.69 -6.26 -4.51
N LYS A 125 6.46 -5.11 -3.86
CA LYS A 125 6.21 -4.99 -2.42
C LYS A 125 4.93 -4.21 -2.13
N ILE A 126 4.08 -4.75 -1.27
CA ILE A 126 2.85 -4.09 -0.79
C ILE A 126 3.23 -3.06 0.28
N GLY A 127 2.76 -1.81 0.13
CA GLY A 127 2.96 -0.71 1.09
C GLY A 127 1.70 0.15 1.27
N ASP A 128 1.81 1.23 2.05
CA ASP A 128 0.69 2.11 2.45
C ASP A 128 -0.42 1.36 3.21
N PHE A 129 -0.12 1.09 4.47
CA PHE A 129 -0.98 0.36 5.41
C PHE A 129 -1.92 1.29 6.19
N GLY A 130 -2.05 2.55 5.77
CA GLY A 130 -2.82 3.58 6.47
C GLY A 130 -4.32 3.31 6.53
N SER A 131 -4.83 2.36 5.75
CA SER A 131 -6.22 1.87 5.83
C SER A 131 -6.33 0.45 6.41
N SER A 132 -5.21 -0.18 6.76
CA SER A 132 -5.17 -1.59 7.17
C SER A 132 -5.84 -1.83 8.53
N GLN A 133 -6.30 -3.05 8.75
CA GLN A 133 -6.86 -3.49 10.02
C GLN A 133 -6.26 -4.83 10.42
N LYS A 134 -5.95 -4.97 11.70
CA LYS A 134 -5.62 -6.26 12.31
C LYS A 134 -6.88 -6.83 12.94
N LEU A 135 -7.30 -7.99 12.48
CA LEU A 135 -8.47 -8.69 12.99
C LEU A 135 -8.11 -9.34 14.34
N GLU A 136 -9.07 -9.34 15.27
CA GLU A 136 -8.96 -10.07 16.53
C GLU A 136 -9.42 -11.52 16.32
N ASP A 137 -8.75 -12.47 16.99
CA ASP A 137 -9.17 -13.87 17.04
C ASP A 137 -10.50 -13.99 17.80
N SER A 138 -11.62 -13.93 17.04
CA SER A 138 -12.99 -14.40 17.29
C SER A 138 -13.63 -14.33 18.70
N THR A 139 -13.08 -13.63 19.67
CA THR A 139 -13.60 -13.57 21.05
C THR A 139 -14.29 -12.24 21.39
N SER A 140 -14.07 -11.20 20.58
CA SER A 140 -14.71 -9.89 20.74
C SER A 140 -15.72 -9.66 19.61
N SER A 141 -16.99 -9.92 19.86
CA SER A 141 -18.12 -9.69 18.93
C SER A 141 -18.40 -8.21 18.60
N ASN A 142 -17.44 -7.32 18.86
CA ASN A 142 -17.55 -5.86 18.77
C ASN A 142 -16.47 -5.23 17.88
N ALA A 143 -15.85 -5.98 16.97
CA ALA A 143 -15.06 -5.38 15.90
C ALA A 143 -16.00 -4.56 14.99
N GLN A 144 -16.27 -3.32 15.38
CA GLN A 144 -16.75 -2.30 14.45
C GLN A 144 -15.66 -2.18 13.39
N PHE A 145 -15.86 -2.82 12.24
CA PHE A 145 -15.15 -2.48 11.03
C PHE A 145 -15.36 -1.00 10.80
N CYS A 146 -14.39 -0.19 11.21
CA CYS A 146 -14.44 1.24 10.98
C CYS A 146 -14.29 1.39 9.47
N GLN A 147 -15.40 1.56 8.76
CA GLN A 147 -15.48 1.60 7.29
C GLN A 147 -14.85 2.87 6.69
N GLN A 148 -13.77 3.35 7.28
CA GLN A 148 -13.29 4.71 7.13
C GLN A 148 -11.89 4.67 6.50
N GLY A 149 -11.82 4.38 5.20
CA GLY A 149 -10.55 4.33 4.46
C GLY A 149 -10.67 3.67 3.11
N GLY A 150 -9.58 3.58 2.36
CA GLY A 150 -9.53 2.89 1.07
C GLY A 150 -10.07 3.66 -0.14
N THR A 151 -9.60 3.23 -1.31
CA THR A 151 -9.92 3.83 -2.60
C THR A 151 -11.23 3.25 -3.11
N TYR A 152 -12.25 4.09 -3.27
CA TYR A 152 -13.61 3.70 -3.66
C TYR A 152 -13.66 2.74 -4.87
N THR A 153 -12.86 3.01 -5.90
CA THR A 153 -12.85 2.22 -7.15
C THR A 153 -12.26 0.82 -7.03
N HIS A 154 -11.54 0.53 -5.93
CA HIS A 154 -10.89 -0.76 -5.68
C HIS A 154 -11.51 -1.49 -4.48
N ARG A 155 -12.61 -0.95 -3.94
CA ARG A 155 -13.29 -1.49 -2.78
C ARG A 155 -14.34 -2.52 -3.21
N ALA A 156 -14.43 -3.60 -2.43
CA ALA A 156 -15.43 -4.64 -2.65
C ALA A 156 -16.86 -4.09 -2.44
N PRO A 157 -17.86 -4.54 -3.24
CA PRO A 157 -19.21 -3.97 -3.23
C PRO A 157 -19.95 -4.10 -1.89
N GLU A 158 -19.72 -5.17 -1.14
CA GLU A 158 -20.27 -5.40 0.21
C GLU A 158 -19.83 -4.30 1.20
N LEU A 159 -18.57 -3.85 1.11
CA LEU A 159 -18.04 -2.76 1.92
C LEU A 159 -18.66 -1.41 1.53
N LEU A 160 -19.07 -1.23 0.27
CA LEU A 160 -19.77 -0.01 -0.18
C LEU A 160 -21.23 0.03 0.30
N LYS A 161 -21.84 -1.15 0.50
CA LYS A 161 -23.22 -1.29 0.99
C LYS A 161 -23.33 -1.19 2.51
N GLY A 162 -22.21 -1.13 3.23
CA GLY A 162 -22.23 -1.12 4.70
C GLY A 162 -22.39 -2.52 5.31
N GLU A 163 -22.19 -3.59 4.53
CA GLU A 163 -22.32 -4.96 5.02
C GLU A 163 -21.18 -5.30 5.99
N ARG A 164 -21.46 -6.16 6.97
CA ARG A 164 -20.44 -6.72 7.87
C ARG A 164 -19.78 -7.89 7.15
N VAL A 165 -18.46 -7.84 7.01
CA VAL A 165 -17.63 -8.90 6.41
C VAL A 165 -17.02 -9.76 7.52
#